data_AF-A0A7S3RIC8-F1
#
_entry.id   AF-A0A7S3RIC8-F1
#
_cell.length_a   1.000
_cell.length_b   1.000
_cell.length_c   1.000
_cell.angle_alpha   90.00
_cell.angle_beta   90.00
_cell.angle_gamma   90.00
#
_symmetry.space_group_name_H-M   'P 1'
#
loop_
_entity.id
_entity.type
_entity.pdbx_description
1 polymer ?
#
loop_
_entity_poly.entity_id
_entity_poly.type
_entity_poly.pdbx_seq_one_letter_code
_entity_poly.pdbx_strand_id
1 'polypeptide(L)'
;GAKDKLLNFVGGGSSPSHTASLAKGVAGAPARPPPSARASLKLSGLDAHAVGSAAQLVGQRCNMTGSALFKGLMDAYKQTKPGNRWQAAVQVASNQLAKGADVIDVNFDSDLIDAKHAMGKFIRLCGADPAVAKAPFMISSSSWPVIEEGLKNAQGKCIVNALSLVQGEQEFLRLAKACKRYGAAIVVMAVEAGTPISGFREKVGVCQHAYRLLRAKL
;
A
#
# COMPACT_ATOMS: atom_id res chain seq x y z
N GLY A 1 -11.41 -16.07 28.81
CA GLY A 1 -11.50 -14.83 28.01
C GLY A 1 -11.37 -13.59 28.84
N ALA A 2 -12.44 -13.19 29.56
CA ALA A 2 -12.46 -11.94 30.34
C ALA A 2 -11.48 -11.94 31.54
N LYS A 3 -11.48 -13.02 32.33
CA LYS A 3 -10.51 -13.19 33.44
C LYS A 3 -9.06 -13.21 32.98
N ASP A 4 -8.82 -13.67 31.76
CA ASP A 4 -7.48 -13.78 31.15
C ASP A 4 -7.01 -12.48 30.47
N LYS A 5 -7.73 -11.36 30.67
CA LYS A 5 -7.38 -10.03 30.11
C LYS A 5 -7.24 -10.04 28.59
N LEU A 6 -8.11 -10.78 27.90
CA LEU A 6 -8.11 -10.83 26.43
C LEU A 6 -9.08 -9.83 25.77
N LEU A 7 -10.00 -9.26 26.56
CA LEU A 7 -11.13 -8.46 26.07
C LEU A 7 -11.10 -7.02 26.61
N ASN A 8 -11.51 -6.07 25.78
CA ASN A 8 -11.83 -4.69 26.19
C ASN A 8 -13.32 -4.38 26.05
N PHE A 9 -13.98 -5.05 25.10
CA PHE A 9 -15.41 -4.96 24.85
C PHE A 9 -15.94 -6.36 24.54
N VAL A 10 -17.18 -6.65 24.95
CA VAL A 10 -17.90 -7.87 24.61
C VAL A 10 -19.34 -7.50 24.31
N GLY A 11 -19.91 -8.15 23.30
CA GLY A 11 -21.30 -7.96 22.87
C GLY A 11 -21.69 -9.09 21.93
N GLY A 12 -22.95 -9.09 21.49
CA GLY A 12 -23.54 -10.14 20.65
C GLY A 12 -24.64 -10.93 21.36
N GLY A 13 -25.23 -11.88 20.63
CA GLY A 13 -26.40 -12.64 21.07
C GLY A 13 -27.70 -12.12 20.47
N SER A 14 -28.66 -13.03 20.25
CA SER A 14 -29.89 -12.74 19.50
C SER A 14 -31.04 -12.19 20.35
N SER A 15 -30.85 -12.03 21.67
CA SER A 15 -31.91 -11.63 22.61
C SER A 15 -31.34 -10.88 23.82
N PRO A 16 -32.17 -10.11 24.54
CA PRO A 16 -31.77 -9.46 25.80
C PRO A 16 -31.21 -10.43 26.85
N SER A 17 -31.71 -11.68 26.89
CA SER A 17 -31.22 -12.71 27.82
C SER A 17 -29.77 -13.13 27.56
N HIS A 18 -29.33 -13.16 26.30
CA HIS A 18 -27.93 -13.40 25.96
C HIS A 18 -27.04 -12.26 26.46
N THR A 19 -27.43 -11.01 26.20
CA THR A 19 -26.67 -9.83 26.65
C THR A 19 -26.58 -9.76 28.18
N ALA A 20 -27.68 -10.05 28.90
CA ALA A 20 -27.68 -10.11 30.36
C ALA A 20 -26.72 -11.19 30.90
N SER A 21 -26.67 -12.34 30.24
CA SER A 21 -25.77 -13.44 30.59
C SER A 21 -24.29 -13.08 30.33
N LEU A 22 -24.00 -12.43 29.21
CA LEU A 22 -22.66 -11.90 28.91
C LEU A 22 -22.23 -10.85 29.92
N ALA A 23 -23.10 -9.88 30.23
CA ALA A 23 -22.83 -8.83 31.21
C ALA A 23 -22.50 -9.41 32.59
N LYS A 24 -23.30 -10.39 33.05
CA LYS A 24 -23.04 -11.11 34.30
C LYS A 24 -21.70 -11.87 34.25
N GLY A 25 -21.38 -12.50 33.12
CA GLY A 25 -20.16 -13.29 32.93
C GLY A 25 -18.86 -12.48 32.91
N VAL A 26 -18.91 -11.20 32.54
CA VAL A 26 -17.74 -10.30 32.49
C VAL A 26 -17.72 -9.25 33.61
N ALA A 27 -18.73 -9.22 34.47
CA ALA A 27 -18.81 -8.27 35.58
C ALA A 27 -17.55 -8.36 36.47
N GLY A 28 -16.90 -7.22 36.69
CA GLY A 28 -15.69 -7.12 37.50
C GLY A 28 -14.40 -7.65 36.85
N ALA A 29 -14.44 -8.10 35.58
CA ALA A 29 -13.24 -8.53 34.89
C ALA A 29 -12.35 -7.33 34.50
N PRO A 30 -11.01 -7.43 34.63
CA PRO A 30 -10.10 -6.37 34.23
C PRO A 30 -10.05 -6.20 32.70
N ALA A 31 -9.90 -4.97 32.25
CA ALA A 31 -9.66 -4.66 30.85
C ALA A 31 -8.30 -5.23 30.37
N ARG A 32 -8.23 -5.60 29.09
CA ARG A 32 -7.00 -6.02 28.44
C ARG A 32 -6.02 -4.83 28.35
N PRO A 33 -4.80 -4.94 28.91
CA PRO A 33 -3.79 -3.90 28.71
C PRO A 33 -3.39 -3.86 27.22
N PRO A 34 -3.27 -2.66 26.62
CA PRO A 34 -2.79 -2.54 25.25
C PRO A 34 -1.34 -3.04 25.15
N PRO A 35 -0.99 -3.81 24.11
CA PRO A 35 0.38 -4.28 23.94
C PRO A 35 1.33 -3.12 23.66
N SER A 36 2.54 -3.15 24.23
CA SER A 36 3.62 -2.25 23.83
C SER A 36 4.11 -2.64 22.43
N ALA A 37 3.74 -1.88 21.40
CA ALA A 37 4.20 -2.13 20.05
C ALA A 37 5.52 -1.37 19.77
N ARG A 38 6.54 -2.09 19.30
CA ARG A 38 7.72 -1.44 18.70
C ARG A 38 7.31 -0.81 17.37
N ALA A 39 7.82 0.38 17.08
CA ALA A 39 7.64 1.01 15.79
C ALA A 39 8.34 0.17 14.71
N SER A 40 7.57 -0.43 13.81
CA SER A 40 8.05 -1.13 12.62
C SER A 40 7.15 -0.80 11.42
N LEU A 41 7.71 -0.92 10.22
CA LEU A 41 6.93 -0.81 9.00
C LEU A 41 6.04 -2.04 8.88
N LYS A 42 4.73 -1.82 8.92
CA LYS A 42 3.71 -2.85 8.69
C LYS A 42 3.01 -2.54 7.39
N LEU A 43 2.95 -3.52 6.50
CA LEU A 43 2.23 -3.54 5.25
C LEU A 43 1.22 -4.68 5.29
N SER A 44 0.32 -4.74 4.32
CA SER A 44 -0.52 -5.92 4.13
C SER A 44 -1.11 -5.99 2.73
N GLY A 45 -1.32 -7.21 2.25
CA GLY A 45 -2.43 -7.52 1.33
C GLY A 45 -3.59 -8.04 2.18
N LEU A 46 -4.03 -9.26 1.88
CA LEU A 46 -4.87 -10.08 2.77
C LEU A 46 -4.10 -10.54 4.01
N ASP A 47 -2.82 -10.83 3.84
CA ASP A 47 -1.96 -11.26 4.93
C ASP A 47 -1.16 -10.08 5.50
N ALA A 48 -0.92 -10.11 6.81
CA ALA A 48 -0.10 -9.10 7.47
C ALA A 48 1.37 -9.30 7.09
N HIS A 49 2.02 -8.22 6.65
CA HIS A 49 3.43 -8.21 6.26
C HIS A 49 4.23 -7.24 7.14
N ALA A 50 4.87 -7.78 8.18
CA ALA A 50 5.71 -6.99 9.07
C ALA A 50 7.16 -6.96 8.55
N VAL A 51 7.63 -5.78 8.16
CA VAL A 51 8.99 -5.60 7.66
C VAL A 51 9.97 -5.66 8.83
N GLY A 52 10.83 -6.69 8.80
CA GLY A 52 11.91 -6.90 9.76
C GLY A 52 13.22 -6.23 9.32
N SER A 53 14.35 -6.76 9.80
CA SER A 53 15.69 -6.29 9.42
C SER A 53 16.20 -6.89 8.10
N ALA A 54 15.55 -7.94 7.59
CA ALA A 54 15.92 -8.56 6.32
C ALA A 54 15.56 -7.65 5.13
N ALA A 55 16.36 -7.73 4.07
CA ALA A 55 16.05 -7.06 2.82
C ALA A 55 14.67 -7.51 2.30
N GLN A 56 13.93 -6.57 1.70
CA GLN A 56 12.63 -6.82 1.10
C GLN A 56 12.78 -6.77 -0.41
N LEU A 57 12.27 -7.78 -1.11
CA LEU A 57 12.30 -7.85 -2.57
C LEU A 57 11.05 -7.22 -3.15
N VAL A 58 11.23 -6.10 -3.87
CA VAL A 58 10.14 -5.43 -4.58
C VAL A 58 10.12 -5.91 -6.03
N GLY A 59 9.04 -6.55 -6.44
CA GLY A 59 8.81 -6.97 -7.81
C GLY A 59 8.48 -5.78 -8.71
N GLN A 60 9.35 -5.48 -9.68
CA GLN A 60 9.26 -4.31 -10.56
C GLN A 60 8.73 -4.61 -11.98
N ARG A 61 8.23 -5.82 -12.25
CA ARG A 61 7.82 -6.24 -13.60
C ARG A 61 6.39 -5.84 -13.96
N CYS A 62 5.57 -5.38 -13.02
CA CYS A 62 4.23 -4.82 -13.26
C CYS A 62 4.31 -3.32 -13.57
N ASN A 63 5.18 -2.96 -14.51
CA ASN A 63 5.56 -1.58 -14.76
C ASN A 63 5.58 -1.29 -16.28
N MET A 64 4.79 -0.31 -16.71
CA MET A 64 4.67 0.10 -18.12
C MET A 64 5.96 0.66 -18.71
N THR A 65 6.80 1.32 -17.92
CA THR A 65 8.05 1.92 -18.39
C THR A 65 9.23 0.95 -18.32
N GLY A 66 9.24 0.06 -17.32
CA GLY A 66 10.37 -0.85 -17.03
C GLY A 66 10.22 -2.30 -17.52
N SER A 67 9.06 -2.72 -18.02
CA SER A 67 8.79 -4.11 -18.40
C SER A 67 8.16 -4.22 -19.78
N ALA A 68 8.96 -4.62 -20.77
CA ALA A 68 8.50 -4.81 -22.16
C ALA A 68 7.33 -5.80 -22.26
N LEU A 69 7.36 -6.88 -21.46
CA LEU A 69 6.26 -7.84 -21.40
C LEU A 69 4.97 -7.19 -20.88
N PHE A 70 5.04 -6.50 -19.74
CA PHE A 70 3.86 -5.88 -19.13
C PHE A 70 3.29 -4.77 -20.02
N LYS A 71 4.16 -3.92 -20.57
CA LYS A 71 3.80 -2.91 -21.56
C LYS A 71 3.06 -3.53 -22.75
N GLY A 72 3.61 -4.58 -23.36
CA GLY A 72 2.98 -5.25 -24.50
C GLY A 72 1.61 -5.87 -24.16
N LEU A 73 1.42 -6.38 -22.94
CA LEU A 73 0.12 -6.89 -22.50
C LEU A 73 -0.91 -5.76 -22.34
N MET A 74 -0.50 -4.62 -21.77
CA MET A 74 -1.40 -3.51 -21.46
C MET A 74 -1.69 -2.63 -22.67
N ASP A 75 -0.72 -2.36 -23.54
CA ASP A 75 -1.02 -1.65 -24.80
C ASP A 75 -2.03 -2.43 -25.65
N ALA A 76 -2.00 -3.76 -25.57
CA ALA A 76 -2.94 -4.64 -26.25
C ALA A 76 -4.28 -4.83 -25.51
N TYR A 77 -4.48 -4.32 -24.28
CA TYR A 77 -5.70 -4.62 -23.50
C TYR A 77 -6.97 -4.01 -24.09
N LYS A 78 -6.85 -2.89 -24.84
CA LYS A 78 -7.97 -2.23 -25.53
C LYS A 78 -8.34 -2.90 -26.86
N GLN A 79 -7.52 -3.84 -27.35
CA GLN A 79 -7.84 -4.58 -28.57
C GLN A 79 -9.01 -5.51 -28.30
N THR A 80 -9.86 -5.72 -29.31
CA THR A 80 -11.22 -6.30 -29.30
C THR A 80 -11.38 -7.72 -28.72
N LYS A 81 -10.35 -8.31 -28.09
CA LYS A 81 -10.44 -9.60 -27.40
C LYS A 81 -10.60 -9.40 -25.89
N PRO A 82 -11.80 -9.61 -25.33
CA PRO A 82 -12.00 -9.55 -23.88
C PRO A 82 -11.19 -10.64 -23.16
N GLY A 83 -10.63 -10.31 -21.99
CA GLY A 83 -10.39 -11.28 -20.91
C GLY A 83 -9.08 -12.08 -20.87
N ASN A 84 -8.10 -11.92 -21.77
CA ASN A 84 -6.83 -12.67 -21.68
C ASN A 84 -5.65 -11.82 -21.18
N ARG A 85 -5.49 -10.58 -21.67
CA ARG A 85 -4.31 -9.76 -21.36
C ARG A 85 -4.24 -9.29 -19.90
N TRP A 86 -5.39 -9.01 -19.31
CA TRP A 86 -5.49 -8.66 -17.90
C TRP A 86 -5.10 -9.83 -17.00
N GLN A 87 -5.60 -11.04 -17.27
CA GLN A 87 -5.16 -12.26 -16.59
C GLN A 87 -3.66 -12.50 -16.75
N ALA A 88 -3.13 -12.36 -17.97
CA ALA A 88 -1.70 -12.50 -18.22
C ALA A 88 -0.87 -11.46 -17.43
N ALA A 89 -1.38 -10.24 -17.25
CA ALA A 89 -0.73 -9.22 -16.44
C ALA A 89 -0.78 -9.54 -14.94
N VAL A 90 -1.88 -10.10 -14.43
CA VAL A 90 -1.95 -10.63 -13.06
C VAL A 90 -0.94 -11.76 -12.88
N GLN A 91 -0.75 -12.61 -13.90
CA GLN A 91 0.27 -13.65 -13.88
C GLN A 91 1.69 -13.08 -13.79
N VAL A 92 1.96 -11.88 -14.32
CA VAL A 92 3.25 -11.20 -14.11
C VAL A 92 3.46 -10.87 -12.62
N ALA A 93 2.43 -10.43 -11.90
CA ALA A 93 2.50 -10.22 -10.46
C ALA A 93 2.71 -11.54 -9.71
N SER A 94 1.88 -12.55 -10.00
CA SER A 94 1.94 -13.88 -9.39
C SER A 94 3.32 -14.54 -9.56
N ASN A 95 3.88 -14.47 -10.78
CA ASN A 95 5.20 -15.02 -11.08
C ASN A 95 6.35 -14.34 -10.32
N GLN A 96 6.20 -13.06 -9.94
CA GLN A 96 7.20 -12.37 -9.12
C GLN A 96 7.15 -12.84 -7.67
N LEU A 97 5.95 -13.01 -7.11
CA LEU A 97 5.77 -13.57 -5.78
C LEU A 97 6.29 -15.01 -5.69
N ALA A 98 5.99 -15.84 -6.70
CA ALA A 98 6.52 -17.19 -6.80
C ALA A 98 8.06 -17.24 -6.89
N LYS A 99 8.70 -16.15 -7.31
CA LYS A 99 10.16 -15.97 -7.36
C LYS A 99 10.73 -15.23 -6.14
N GLY A 100 9.92 -15.02 -5.10
CA GLY A 100 10.34 -14.46 -3.82
C GLY A 100 10.15 -12.96 -3.66
N ALA A 101 9.39 -12.28 -4.52
CA ALA A 101 9.02 -10.89 -4.24
C ALA A 101 8.13 -10.81 -2.98
N ASP A 102 8.44 -9.87 -2.09
CA ASP A 102 7.65 -9.57 -0.88
C ASP A 102 6.57 -8.51 -1.15
N VAL A 103 6.82 -7.62 -2.11
CA VAL A 103 5.95 -6.49 -2.47
C VAL A 103 5.88 -6.42 -3.99
N ILE A 104 4.72 -6.06 -4.56
CA ILE A 104 4.58 -5.83 -6.00
C ILE A 104 4.47 -4.33 -6.28
N ASP A 105 5.45 -3.77 -7.00
CA ASP A 105 5.39 -2.42 -7.56
C ASP A 105 4.53 -2.43 -8.83
N VAL A 106 3.54 -1.54 -8.86
CA VAL A 106 2.56 -1.40 -9.94
C VAL A 106 2.65 0.00 -10.50
N ASN A 107 2.98 0.12 -11.78
CA ASN A 107 3.07 1.40 -12.49
C ASN A 107 2.38 1.31 -13.85
N PHE A 108 1.46 2.24 -14.08
CA PHE A 108 0.68 2.36 -15.31
C PHE A 108 0.94 3.66 -16.08
N ASP A 109 2.00 4.40 -15.75
CA ASP A 109 2.33 5.65 -16.44
C ASP A 109 2.67 5.36 -17.90
N SER A 110 1.81 5.84 -18.80
CA SER A 110 1.94 5.72 -20.25
C SER A 110 0.91 6.63 -20.92
N ASP A 111 1.31 7.34 -21.97
CA ASP A 111 0.42 8.23 -22.73
C ASP A 111 -0.58 7.46 -23.61
N LEU A 112 -0.40 6.14 -23.75
CA LEU A 112 -1.20 5.29 -24.65
C LEU A 112 -2.46 4.71 -23.99
N ILE A 113 -2.56 4.78 -22.66
CA ILE A 113 -3.65 4.16 -21.90
C ILE A 113 -4.25 5.13 -20.89
N ASP A 114 -5.47 4.82 -20.44
CA ASP A 114 -6.04 5.49 -19.27
C ASP A 114 -5.40 4.87 -18.02
N ALA A 115 -4.31 5.49 -17.55
CA ALA A 115 -3.53 4.99 -16.41
C ALA A 115 -4.36 4.87 -15.12
N LYS A 116 -5.31 5.80 -14.90
CA LYS A 116 -6.18 5.79 -13.72
C LYS A 116 -7.11 4.58 -13.77
N HIS A 117 -7.80 4.39 -14.89
CA HIS A 117 -8.67 3.23 -15.08
C HIS A 117 -7.89 1.91 -14.99
N ALA A 118 -6.73 1.85 -15.64
CA ALA A 118 -5.87 0.66 -15.65
C ALA A 118 -5.39 0.29 -14.25
N MET A 119 -4.92 1.27 -13.46
CA MET A 119 -4.49 1.08 -12.08
C MET A 119 -5.63 0.51 -11.23
N GLY A 120 -6.79 1.17 -11.18
CA GLY A 120 -7.91 0.72 -10.37
C GLY A 120 -8.39 -0.68 -10.78
N LYS A 121 -8.47 -0.96 -12.09
CA LYS A 121 -8.86 -2.27 -12.60
C LYS A 121 -7.85 -3.36 -12.24
N PHE A 122 -6.56 -3.11 -12.43
CA PHE A 122 -5.52 -4.08 -12.15
C PHE A 122 -5.48 -4.46 -10.68
N ILE A 123 -5.53 -3.47 -9.77
CA ILE A 123 -5.52 -3.72 -8.33
C ILE A 123 -6.73 -4.57 -7.91
N ARG A 124 -7.93 -4.31 -8.45
CA ARG A 124 -9.12 -5.16 -8.19
C ARG A 124 -8.93 -6.59 -8.70
N LEU A 125 -8.34 -6.76 -9.88
CA LEU A 125 -8.07 -8.09 -10.44
C LEU A 125 -7.03 -8.85 -9.62
N CYS A 126 -5.96 -8.19 -9.18
CA CYS A 126 -4.99 -8.78 -8.26
C CYS A 126 -5.62 -9.14 -6.92
N GLY A 127 -6.57 -8.35 -6.42
CA GLY A 127 -7.36 -8.67 -5.21
C GLY A 127 -8.27 -9.89 -5.36
N ALA A 128 -8.64 -10.26 -6.59
CA ALA A 128 -9.41 -11.46 -6.88
C ALA A 128 -8.54 -12.71 -7.09
N ASP A 129 -7.21 -12.56 -7.21
CA ASP A 129 -6.27 -13.67 -7.33
C ASP A 129 -5.71 -14.04 -5.95
N PRO A 130 -5.96 -15.25 -5.42
CA PRO A 130 -5.55 -15.62 -4.06
C PRO A 130 -4.03 -15.64 -3.82
N ALA A 131 -3.23 -15.84 -4.87
CA ALA A 131 -1.78 -15.82 -4.73
C ALA A 131 -1.26 -14.38 -4.65
N VAL A 132 -1.83 -13.48 -5.45
CA VAL A 132 -1.41 -12.07 -5.49
C VAL A 132 -2.01 -11.25 -4.34
N ALA A 133 -3.27 -11.47 -3.99
CA ALA A 133 -4.00 -10.66 -3.00
C ALA A 133 -3.37 -10.67 -1.61
N LYS A 134 -2.57 -11.70 -1.27
CA LYS A 134 -1.86 -11.81 0.01
C LYS A 134 -0.76 -10.77 0.17
N ALA A 135 -0.10 -10.41 -0.93
CA ALA A 135 1.04 -9.52 -0.90
C ALA A 135 0.61 -8.03 -0.85
N PRO A 136 1.38 -7.17 -0.18
CA PRO A 136 1.20 -5.73 -0.27
C PRO A 136 1.58 -5.18 -1.66
N PHE A 137 0.92 -4.08 -2.05
CA PHE A 137 1.25 -3.35 -3.28
C PHE A 137 2.04 -2.07 -2.98
N MET A 138 3.00 -1.77 -3.85
CA MET A 138 3.61 -0.47 -4.01
C MET A 138 2.97 0.22 -5.22
N ILE A 139 2.10 1.19 -4.95
CA ILE A 139 1.37 1.95 -5.97
C ILE A 139 2.28 3.06 -6.49
N SER A 140 2.67 2.95 -7.75
CA SER A 140 3.67 3.81 -8.38
C SER A 140 3.07 4.62 -9.53
N SER A 141 3.23 5.94 -9.47
CA SER A 141 2.86 6.87 -10.56
C SER A 141 3.42 8.27 -10.27
N SER A 142 3.64 9.04 -11.33
CA SER A 142 3.88 10.48 -11.30
C SER A 142 2.60 11.31 -11.08
N SER A 143 1.42 10.68 -11.17
CA SER A 143 0.10 11.34 -11.12
C SER A 143 -0.68 10.95 -9.87
N TRP A 144 -0.99 11.93 -9.01
CA TRP A 144 -1.78 11.69 -7.79
C TRP A 144 -3.14 11.02 -8.06
N PRO A 145 -3.95 11.45 -9.07
CA PRO A 145 -5.20 10.76 -9.39
C PRO A 145 -5.06 9.25 -9.66
N VAL A 146 -3.93 8.81 -10.22
CA VAL A 146 -3.63 7.38 -10.46
C VAL A 146 -3.26 6.68 -9.16
N ILE A 147 -2.40 7.30 -8.34
CA ILE A 147 -2.05 6.80 -7.00
C ILE A 147 -3.31 6.62 -6.16
N GLU A 148 -4.15 7.64 -6.09
CA GLU A 148 -5.36 7.66 -5.28
C GLU A 148 -6.36 6.59 -5.75
N GLU A 149 -6.46 6.35 -7.06
CA GLU A 149 -7.27 5.26 -7.59
C GLU A 149 -6.72 3.89 -7.18
N GLY A 150 -5.40 3.69 -7.19
CA GLY A 150 -4.79 2.47 -6.65
C GLY A 150 -5.10 2.27 -5.16
N LEU A 151 -4.96 3.32 -4.36
CA LEU A 151 -5.23 3.29 -2.91
C LEU A 151 -6.71 3.00 -2.60
N LYS A 152 -7.66 3.56 -3.37
CA LYS A 152 -9.10 3.29 -3.21
C LYS A 152 -9.47 1.83 -3.46
N ASN A 153 -8.70 1.15 -4.29
CA ASN A 153 -9.00 -0.23 -4.72
C ASN A 153 -8.16 -1.28 -4.00
N ALA A 154 -7.13 -0.89 -3.25
CA ALA A 154 -6.33 -1.82 -2.48
C ALA A 154 -6.95 -2.07 -1.10
N GLN A 155 -7.07 -3.35 -0.73
CA GLN A 155 -7.67 -3.74 0.55
C GLN A 155 -6.72 -3.57 1.74
N GLY A 156 -5.43 -3.89 1.53
CA GLY A 156 -4.41 -3.87 2.57
C GLY A 156 -3.59 -2.57 2.59
N LYS A 157 -2.66 -2.48 3.56
CA LYS A 157 -1.79 -1.32 3.71
C LYS A 157 -0.69 -1.32 2.66
N CYS A 158 -0.85 -0.41 1.70
CA CYS A 158 0.06 -0.22 0.56
C CYS A 158 1.24 0.72 0.85
N ILE A 159 2.17 0.78 -0.09
CA ILE A 159 3.22 1.80 -0.20
C ILE A 159 2.87 2.74 -1.37
N VAL A 160 3.04 4.05 -1.22
CA VAL A 160 3.01 5.01 -2.32
C VAL A 160 4.43 5.30 -2.78
N ASN A 161 4.69 5.14 -4.08
CA ASN A 161 5.98 5.37 -4.72
C ASN A 161 5.84 6.40 -5.86
N ALA A 162 6.22 7.66 -5.69
CA ALA A 162 6.81 8.28 -4.51
C ALA A 162 6.28 9.70 -4.30
N LEU A 163 6.54 10.25 -3.13
CA LEU A 163 6.41 11.67 -2.84
C LEU A 163 7.78 12.34 -2.99
N SER A 164 7.82 13.61 -3.33
CA SER A 164 9.06 14.40 -3.39
C SER A 164 8.79 15.87 -3.07
N LEU A 165 9.86 16.66 -2.91
CA LEU A 165 9.78 18.10 -2.69
C LEU A 165 9.83 18.92 -3.99
N VAL A 166 9.72 18.28 -5.15
CA VAL A 166 9.81 18.96 -6.47
C VAL A 166 8.75 20.07 -6.63
N GLN A 167 7.53 19.83 -6.15
CA GLN A 167 6.42 20.80 -6.21
C GLN A 167 6.33 21.68 -4.94
N GLY A 168 7.38 21.66 -4.11
CA GLY A 168 7.45 22.40 -2.85
C GLY A 168 6.79 21.71 -1.65
N GLU A 169 7.01 22.28 -0.47
CA GLU A 169 6.61 21.68 0.81
C GLU A 169 5.10 21.58 0.98
N GLN A 170 4.35 22.58 0.51
CA GLN A 170 2.89 22.61 0.65
C GLN A 170 2.24 21.41 -0.05
N GLU A 171 2.66 21.15 -1.28
CA GLU A 171 2.15 20.02 -2.06
C GLU A 171 2.63 18.69 -1.48
N PHE A 172 3.90 18.59 -1.11
CA PHE A 172 4.43 17.41 -0.40
C PHE A 172 3.60 17.07 0.86
N LEU A 173 3.29 18.07 1.70
CA LEU A 173 2.48 17.87 2.90
C LEU A 173 1.02 17.55 2.58
N ARG A 174 0.44 18.12 1.52
CA ARG A 174 -0.92 17.80 1.07
C ARG A 174 -1.02 16.32 0.68
N LEU A 175 -0.06 15.84 -0.12
CA LEU A 175 0.03 14.44 -0.53
C LEU A 175 0.31 13.51 0.66
N ALA A 176 1.26 13.87 1.54
CA ALA A 176 1.57 13.06 2.71
C ALA A 176 0.38 12.95 3.69
N LYS A 177 -0.39 14.03 3.88
CA LYS A 177 -1.65 13.99 4.64
C LYS A 177 -2.66 13.06 3.99
N ALA A 178 -2.77 13.07 2.66
CA ALA A 178 -3.66 12.17 1.94
C ALA A 178 -3.23 10.70 2.10
N CYS A 179 -1.95 10.38 1.93
CA CYS A 179 -1.41 9.04 2.21
C CYS A 179 -1.70 8.58 3.65
N LYS A 180 -1.54 9.48 4.64
CA LYS A 180 -1.86 9.20 6.05
C LYS A 180 -3.35 8.88 6.24
N ARG A 181 -4.26 9.60 5.57
CA ARG A 181 -5.71 9.30 5.60
C ARG A 181 -6.05 7.92 5.02
N TYR A 182 -5.36 7.52 3.95
CA TYR A 182 -5.47 6.17 3.39
C TYR A 182 -4.72 5.09 4.20
N GLY A 183 -3.96 5.48 5.23
CA GLY A 183 -3.14 4.56 6.02
C GLY A 183 -1.93 3.98 5.27
N ALA A 184 -1.54 4.55 4.14
CA ALA A 184 -0.45 4.05 3.31
C ALA A 184 0.94 4.42 3.87
N ALA A 185 1.92 3.55 3.64
CA ALA A 185 3.33 3.91 3.74
C ALA A 185 3.75 4.75 2.53
N ILE A 186 4.87 5.47 2.63
CA ILE A 186 5.36 6.34 1.55
C ILE A 186 6.85 6.10 1.30
N VAL A 187 7.24 6.11 0.03
CA VAL A 187 8.62 6.36 -0.39
C VAL A 187 8.77 7.85 -0.61
N VAL A 188 9.80 8.46 -0.01
CA VAL A 188 10.17 9.85 -0.26
C VAL A 188 11.41 9.85 -1.13
N MET A 189 11.30 10.42 -2.33
CA MET A 189 12.40 10.53 -3.26
C MET A 189 13.26 11.76 -2.93
N ALA A 190 14.58 11.58 -2.91
CA ALA A 190 15.56 12.62 -2.61
C ALA A 190 15.80 13.54 -3.83
N VAL A 191 14.75 14.24 -4.25
CA VAL A 191 14.78 15.20 -5.38
C VAL A 191 14.08 16.49 -4.94
N GLU A 192 14.70 17.61 -5.27
CA GLU A 192 14.23 18.97 -4.95
C GLU A 192 14.42 19.86 -6.19
N ALA A 193 13.51 20.81 -6.42
CA ALA A 193 13.56 21.77 -7.53
C ALA A 193 13.76 21.18 -8.95
N GLY A 194 13.37 19.92 -9.17
CA GLY A 194 13.42 19.27 -10.49
C GLY A 194 14.80 18.86 -10.98
N THR A 195 15.86 19.05 -10.18
CA THR A 195 17.21 18.61 -10.56
C THR A 195 17.57 17.30 -9.85
N PRO A 196 17.98 16.25 -10.58
CA PRO A 196 18.46 15.02 -9.96
C PRO A 196 19.66 15.31 -9.06
N ILE A 197 19.52 15.00 -7.78
CA ILE A 197 20.60 15.16 -6.82
C ILE A 197 21.52 13.96 -6.94
N SER A 198 22.76 14.17 -7.36
CA SER A 198 23.79 13.13 -7.45
C SER A 198 24.64 13.02 -6.18
N GLY A 199 24.90 14.16 -5.53
CA GLY A 199 25.76 14.27 -4.35
C GLY A 199 25.16 13.65 -3.08
N PHE A 200 26.02 13.01 -2.29
CA PHE A 200 25.63 12.33 -1.05
C PHE A 200 25.04 13.31 -0.01
N ARG A 201 25.69 14.47 0.19
CA ARG A 201 25.30 15.42 1.23
C ARG A 201 23.94 16.03 0.94
N GLU A 202 23.69 16.34 -0.32
CA GLU A 202 22.46 16.91 -0.81
C GLU A 202 21.31 15.90 -0.69
N LYS A 203 21.54 14.62 -1.04
CA LYS A 203 20.55 13.55 -0.82
C LYS A 203 20.16 13.43 0.66
N VAL A 204 21.14 13.43 1.55
CA VAL A 204 20.91 13.39 3.00
C VAL A 204 20.14 14.64 3.45
N GLY A 205 20.53 15.82 2.94
CA GLY A 205 19.87 17.10 3.24
C GLY A 205 18.38 17.09 2.90
N VAL A 206 18.02 16.66 1.69
CA VAL A 206 16.61 16.56 1.25
C VAL A 206 15.83 15.54 2.08
N CYS A 207 16.40 14.36 2.33
CA CYS A 207 15.76 13.35 3.19
C CYS A 207 15.53 13.87 4.61
N GLN A 208 16.51 14.55 5.21
CA GLN A 208 16.37 15.17 6.53
C GLN A 208 15.31 16.28 6.53
N HIS A 209 15.25 17.07 5.47
CA HIS A 209 14.25 18.13 5.31
C HIS A 209 12.84 17.53 5.28
N ALA A 210 12.59 16.58 4.38
CA ALA A 210 11.31 15.89 4.29
C ALA A 210 10.93 15.22 5.64
N TYR A 211 11.89 14.57 6.31
CA TYR A 211 11.66 13.96 7.63
C TYR A 211 11.20 14.99 8.67
N ARG A 212 11.87 16.15 8.76
CA ARG A 212 11.49 17.22 9.69
C ARG A 212 10.09 17.74 9.39
N LEU A 213 9.75 17.97 8.12
CA LEU A 213 8.42 18.41 7.71
C LEU A 213 7.34 17.42 8.14
N LEU A 214 7.54 16.13 7.85
CA LEU A 214 6.59 15.07 8.23
C LEU A 214 6.42 15.02 9.76
N ARG A 215 7.52 15.04 10.53
CA ARG A 215 7.46 14.99 12.00
C ARG A 215 6.81 16.20 12.65
N ALA A 216 6.93 17.38 12.04
CA ALA A 216 6.40 18.62 12.60
C ALA A 216 4.94 18.89 12.21
N LYS A 217 4.45 18.31 11.11
CA LYS A 217 3.16 18.70 10.49
C LYS A 217 2.14 17.56 10.36
N LEU A 218 2.52 16.31 10.65
CA LEU A 218 1.65 15.12 10.63
C LEU A 218 1.59 14.43 11.99
#